data_AF-A0A4Q3SBL3-F1
#
_entry.id   AF-A0A4Q3SBL3-F1
#
_cell.length_a   1.000
_cell.length_b   1.000
_cell.length_c   1.000
_cell.angle_alpha   90.00
_cell.angle_beta   90.00
_cell.angle_gamma   90.00
#
_symmetry.space_group_name_H-M   'P 1'
#
loop_
_entity.id
_entity.type
_entity.pdbx_description
1 polymer ?
#
loop_
_entity_poly.entity_id
_entity_poly.type
_entity_poly.pdbx_seq_one_letter_code
_entity_poly.pdbx_strand_id
1 'polypeptide(L)'
;SVFIFNKKGEMLLQQRARNKYHSADLWTNACCSHPSPGEATQDAANRRLFQEMGFSTALKEVFAFVYKTPYDNGLTEHEFDHVFTGTYEGVIKPDPEEVKDYCFKSLDEIEATLQSHPAKYTSWFHIAFPKIREATAVVAS
;
A
#
# COMPACT_ATOMS: atom_id res chain seq x y z
N SER A 1 -0.38 3.61 -5.58
CA SER A 1 -0.48 2.64 -4.46
C SER A 1 -0.92 1.26 -4.92
N VAL A 2 -0.35 0.18 -4.36
CA VAL A 2 -0.71 -1.23 -4.66
C VAL A 2 -1.26 -1.93 -3.42
N PHE A 3 -2.43 -2.57 -3.55
CA PHE A 3 -3.09 -3.35 -2.51
C PHE A 3 -3.23 -4.80 -2.96
N ILE A 4 -2.65 -5.73 -2.20
CA ILE A 4 -2.68 -7.15 -2.52
C ILE A 4 -3.57 -7.87 -1.52
N PHE A 5 -4.40 -8.77 -2.03
CA PHE A 5 -5.28 -9.60 -1.23
C PHE A 5 -4.91 -11.07 -1.39
N ASN A 6 -5.21 -11.89 -0.39
CA ASN A 6 -5.25 -13.34 -0.55
C ASN A 6 -6.70 -13.80 -0.82
N LYS A 7 -6.89 -15.09 -1.05
CA LYS A 7 -8.17 -15.76 -1.34
C LYS A 7 -9.14 -15.74 -0.17
N LYS A 8 -8.67 -15.44 1.04
CA LYS A 8 -9.51 -15.22 2.22
C LYS A 8 -10.03 -13.78 2.31
N GLY A 9 -9.63 -12.90 1.39
CA GLY A 9 -9.96 -11.47 1.43
C GLY A 9 -9.12 -10.69 2.43
N GLU A 10 -8.04 -11.27 2.98
CA GLU A 10 -7.11 -10.56 3.85
C GLU A 10 -6.18 -9.71 3.00
N MET A 11 -5.90 -8.48 3.44
CA MET A 11 -5.00 -7.54 2.79
C MET A 11 -3.57 -7.76 3.28
N LEU A 12 -2.62 -7.76 2.35
CA LEU A 12 -1.19 -7.74 2.63
C LEU A 12 -0.76 -6.33 3.08
N LEU A 13 -0.23 -6.26 4.28
CA LEU A 13 0.45 -5.10 4.83
C LEU A 13 1.96 -5.33 4.86
N GLN A 14 2.71 -4.25 4.69
CA GLN A 14 4.16 -4.22 4.89
C GLN A 14 4.53 -3.18 5.95
N GLN A 15 5.50 -3.49 6.79
CA GLN A 15 6.15 -2.55 7.69
C GLN A 15 7.41 -2.03 7.02
N ARG A 16 7.47 -0.72 6.83
CA ARG A 16 8.59 -0.05 6.15
C ARG A 16 9.91 -0.25 6.89
N ALA A 17 10.98 -0.48 6.15
CA ALA A 17 12.32 -0.63 6.71
C ALA A 17 12.77 0.59 7.55
N ARG A 18 13.67 0.35 8.52
CA ARG A 18 14.15 1.36 9.48
C ARG A 18 14.97 2.47 8.84
N ASN A 19 15.66 2.15 7.76
CA ASN A 19 16.53 3.05 7.00
C ASN A 19 15.75 3.97 6.04
N LYS A 20 14.42 3.83 5.92
CA LYS A 20 13.61 4.67 5.05
C LYS A 20 13.67 6.13 5.54
N TYR A 21 13.98 7.06 4.62
CA TYR A 21 14.08 8.49 4.94
C TYR A 21 12.79 9.08 5.53
N HIS A 22 11.64 8.51 5.17
CA HIS A 22 10.33 8.93 5.66
C HIS A 22 9.45 7.72 6.01
N SER A 23 8.67 7.87 7.09
CA SER A 23 7.73 6.86 7.57
C SER A 23 8.37 5.49 7.86
N ALA A 24 9.61 5.49 8.37
CA ALA A 24 10.29 4.27 8.83
C ALA A 24 9.48 3.58 9.94
N ASP A 25 9.53 2.24 10.01
CA ASP A 25 8.81 1.40 10.97
C ASP A 25 7.26 1.49 10.94
N LEU A 26 6.67 2.30 10.04
CA LEU A 26 5.21 2.38 9.89
C LEU A 26 4.67 1.28 8.98
N TRP A 27 3.47 0.80 9.30
CA TRP A 27 2.69 -0.14 8.51
C TRP A 27 1.94 0.58 7.38
N THR A 28 1.86 -0.08 6.23
CA THR A 28 1.18 0.45 5.04
C THR A 28 0.74 -0.68 4.09
N ASN A 29 0.13 -0.31 2.96
CA ASN A 29 -0.26 -1.24 1.91
C ASN A 29 0.96 -1.95 1.26
N ALA A 30 0.72 -2.99 0.47
CA ALA A 30 1.76 -3.88 -0.05
C ALA A 30 2.94 -3.18 -0.76
N CYS A 31 2.69 -2.10 -1.52
CA CYS A 31 3.75 -1.31 -2.15
C CYS A 31 3.25 0.12 -2.49
N CYS A 32 4.08 1.14 -2.26
CA CYS A 32 3.80 2.52 -2.66
C CYS A 32 5.07 3.18 -3.21
N SER A 33 4.99 3.72 -4.43
CA SER A 33 6.11 4.30 -5.15
C SER A 33 5.63 5.15 -6.33
N HIS A 34 6.56 5.73 -7.08
CA HIS A 34 6.27 6.59 -8.23
C HIS A 34 6.80 5.98 -9.54
N PRO A 35 6.14 6.27 -10.68
CA PRO A 35 6.71 5.98 -11.98
C PRO A 35 7.95 6.82 -12.24
N SER A 36 8.90 6.23 -12.96
CA SER A 36 10.05 6.94 -13.52
C SER A 36 9.59 7.86 -14.67
N PRO A 37 10.38 8.88 -15.07
CA PRO A 37 10.02 9.71 -16.22
C PRO A 37 9.77 8.87 -17.48
N GLY A 38 8.55 8.96 -18.03
CA GLY A 38 8.12 8.21 -19.21
C GLY A 38 7.66 6.77 -18.97
N GLU A 39 7.68 6.29 -17.71
CA GLU A 39 7.18 4.96 -17.34
C GLU A 39 5.67 4.99 -17.13
N ALA A 40 4.96 3.98 -17.65
CA ALA A 40 3.54 3.83 -17.38
C ALA A 40 3.33 3.47 -15.90
N THR A 41 2.31 4.05 -15.26
CA THR A 41 2.05 3.82 -13.83
C THR A 41 1.84 2.35 -13.48
N GLN A 42 1.19 1.60 -14.37
CA GLN A 42 1.00 0.16 -14.19
C GLN A 42 2.33 -0.62 -14.25
N ASP A 43 3.26 -0.22 -15.11
CA ASP A 43 4.58 -0.86 -15.19
C ASP A 43 5.40 -0.57 -13.92
N ALA A 44 5.34 0.68 -13.45
CA ALA A 44 5.96 1.08 -12.19
C ALA A 44 5.39 0.29 -11.00
N ALA A 45 4.07 0.12 -10.93
CA ALA A 45 3.41 -0.67 -9.89
C ALA A 45 3.87 -2.14 -9.89
N ASN A 46 3.94 -2.78 -11.06
CA ASN A 46 4.44 -4.16 -11.19
C ASN A 46 5.92 -4.28 -10.81
N ARG A 47 6.76 -3.37 -11.30
CA ARG A 47 8.19 -3.34 -11.02
C ARG A 47 8.46 -3.16 -9.53
N ARG A 48 7.81 -2.19 -8.89
CA ARG A 48 8.03 -1.88 -7.47
C ARG A 48 7.47 -2.95 -6.55
N LEU A 49 6.33 -3.56 -6.88
CA LEU A 49 5.84 -4.73 -6.15
C LEU A 49 6.87 -5.86 -6.16
N PHE A 50 7.46 -6.15 -7.32
CA PHE A 50 8.50 -7.18 -7.42
C PHE A 50 9.76 -6.81 -6.65
N GLN A 51 10.24 -5.56 -6.77
CA GLN A 51 11.45 -5.10 -6.07
C GLN A 51 11.28 -5.12 -4.55
N GLU A 52 10.14 -4.64 -4.02
CA GLU A 52 9.94 -4.50 -2.58
C GLU A 52 9.49 -5.80 -1.92
N MET A 53 8.58 -6.56 -2.56
CA MET A 53 7.93 -7.73 -1.95
C MET A 53 8.40 -9.08 -2.51
N GLY A 54 9.19 -9.06 -3.59
CA GLY A 54 9.78 -10.26 -4.19
C GLY A 54 8.83 -11.12 -5.02
N PHE A 55 7.69 -10.59 -5.44
CA PHE A 55 6.73 -11.32 -6.26
C PHE A 55 6.00 -10.44 -7.28
N SER A 56 5.34 -11.08 -8.24
CA SER A 56 4.48 -10.43 -9.23
C SER A 56 3.11 -11.09 -9.26
N THR A 57 2.09 -10.30 -9.58
CA THR A 57 0.73 -10.77 -9.84
C THR A 57 0.04 -9.84 -10.83
N ALA A 58 -1.08 -10.28 -11.39
CA ALA A 58 -1.90 -9.41 -12.24
C ALA A 58 -2.45 -8.26 -11.39
N LEU A 59 -2.12 -7.04 -11.80
CA LEU A 59 -2.62 -5.80 -11.18
C LEU A 59 -3.71 -5.18 -12.05
N LYS A 60 -4.79 -4.75 -11.40
CA LYS A 60 -5.89 -4.00 -12.01
C LYS A 60 -6.00 -2.64 -11.34
N GLU A 61 -6.05 -1.58 -12.13
CA GLU A 61 -6.38 -0.25 -11.61
C GLU A 61 -7.84 -0.20 -11.19
N VAL A 62 -8.12 0.32 -9.99
CA VAL A 62 -9.48 0.41 -9.43
C VAL A 62 -9.97 1.85 -9.42
N PHE A 63 -9.14 2.79 -8.96
CA PHE A 63 -9.44 4.21 -8.95
C PHE A 63 -8.17 5.04 -8.86
N ALA A 64 -8.28 6.35 -9.08
CA ALA A 64 -7.23 7.32 -8.78
C ALA A 64 -7.82 8.47 -7.95
N PHE A 65 -7.00 9.07 -7.09
CA PHE A 65 -7.43 10.22 -6.28
C PHE A 65 -6.29 11.21 -6.07
N VAL A 66 -6.64 12.49 -5.91
CA VAL A 66 -5.68 13.51 -5.49
C VAL A 66 -5.75 13.63 -3.98
N TYR A 67 -4.59 13.67 -3.31
CA TYR A 67 -4.51 14.07 -1.91
C TYR A 67 -3.45 15.14 -1.70
N LYS A 68 -3.66 15.96 -0.66
CA LYS A 68 -2.74 17.00 -0.24
C LYS A 68 -2.53 16.93 1.26
N THR A 69 -1.31 16.63 1.69
CA THR A 69 -0.97 16.48 3.12
C THR A 69 0.20 17.40 3.49
N PRO A 70 0.02 18.31 4.45
CA PRO A 70 1.12 19.10 4.99
C PRO A 70 2.00 18.24 5.92
N TYR A 71 3.30 18.47 5.89
CA TYR A 71 4.27 17.91 6.82
C TYR A 71 4.75 18.97 7.81
N ASP A 72 5.14 18.53 9.02
CA ASP A 72 5.59 19.40 10.12
C ASP A 72 6.86 20.21 9.77
N ASN A 73 7.61 19.79 8.74
CA ASN A 73 8.79 20.50 8.23
C ASN A 73 8.47 21.56 7.16
N GLY A 74 7.19 21.88 6.93
CA GLY A 74 6.74 22.86 5.94
C GLY A 74 6.66 22.33 4.50
N LEU A 75 6.95 21.05 4.27
CA LEU A 75 6.70 20.40 2.98
C LEU A 75 5.21 20.08 2.83
N THR A 76 4.75 19.96 1.59
CA THR A 76 3.39 19.51 1.27
C THR A 76 3.46 18.43 0.22
N GLU A 77 2.92 17.25 0.52
CA GLU A 77 2.63 16.26 -0.51
C GLU A 77 1.39 16.71 -1.29
N HIS A 78 1.46 16.67 -2.61
CA HIS A 78 0.34 16.89 -3.51
C HIS A 78 0.45 15.86 -4.63
N GLU A 79 -0.23 14.73 -4.44
CA GLU A 79 -0.05 13.55 -5.29
C GLU A 79 -1.36 13.17 -5.99
N PHE A 80 -1.24 12.77 -7.25
CA PHE A 80 -2.27 12.03 -7.97
C PHE A 80 -1.93 10.54 -7.85
N ASP A 81 -2.62 9.85 -6.94
CA ASP A 81 -2.33 8.47 -6.60
C ASP A 81 -3.25 7.52 -7.39
N HIS A 82 -2.62 6.69 -8.23
CA HIS A 82 -3.28 5.59 -8.93
C HIS A 82 -3.29 4.34 -8.03
N VAL A 83 -4.48 3.76 -7.85
CA VAL A 83 -4.67 2.63 -6.96
C VAL A 83 -4.88 1.34 -7.74
N PHE A 84 -3.97 0.40 -7.53
CA PHE A 84 -3.99 -0.93 -8.12
C PHE A 84 -4.30 -2.00 -7.08
N THR A 85 -5.05 -3.01 -7.49
CA THR A 85 -5.30 -4.21 -6.70
C THR A 85 -4.83 -5.48 -7.40
N GLY A 86 -4.50 -6.50 -6.63
CA GLY A 86 -4.19 -7.84 -7.13
C GLY A 86 -4.44 -8.91 -6.09
N THR A 87 -4.36 -10.18 -6.50
CA THR A 87 -4.48 -11.34 -5.60
C THR A 87 -3.21 -12.16 -5.63
N TYR A 88 -2.71 -12.60 -4.48
CA TYR A 88 -1.50 -13.42 -4.40
C TYR A 88 -1.53 -14.43 -3.24
N GLU A 89 -1.16 -15.68 -3.56
CA GLU A 89 -1.14 -16.83 -2.64
C GLU A 89 0.26 -17.44 -2.48
N GLY A 90 1.26 -16.87 -3.14
CA GLY A 90 2.59 -17.46 -3.22
C GLY A 90 3.49 -17.09 -2.04
N VAL A 91 4.75 -17.51 -2.16
CA VAL A 91 5.79 -17.17 -1.19
C VAL A 91 6.18 -15.70 -1.36
N ILE A 92 6.18 -14.95 -0.26
CA ILE A 92 6.59 -13.55 -0.21
C ILE A 92 8.03 -13.49 0.30
N LYS A 93 8.90 -12.77 -0.42
CA LYS A 93 10.33 -12.59 -0.07
C LYS A 93 10.69 -11.11 -0.18
N PRO A 94 10.31 -10.29 0.82
CA PRO A 94 10.55 -8.86 0.75
C PRO A 94 12.05 -8.53 0.73
N ASP A 95 12.40 -7.42 0.10
CA ASP A 95 13.74 -6.85 0.23
C ASP A 95 13.89 -6.22 1.63
N PRO A 96 14.82 -6.69 2.47
CA PRO A 96 15.00 -6.17 3.83
C PRO A 96 15.42 -4.69 3.86
N GLU A 97 15.95 -4.14 2.77
CA GLU A 97 16.27 -2.71 2.67
C GLU A 97 15.03 -1.85 2.44
N GLU A 98 13.90 -2.44 2.02
CA GLU A 98 12.64 -1.75 1.75
C GLU A 98 11.57 -2.08 2.81
N VAL A 99 11.51 -3.34 3.22
CA VAL A 99 10.45 -3.93 4.03
C VAL A 99 11.05 -4.67 5.22
N LYS A 100 10.71 -4.21 6.43
CA LYS A 100 11.15 -4.84 7.68
C LYS A 100 10.30 -6.05 8.07
N ASP A 101 8.99 -5.99 7.81
CA ASP A 101 8.05 -7.05 8.18
C ASP A 101 6.82 -7.02 7.26
N TYR A 102 6.03 -8.09 7.23
CA TYR A 102 4.78 -8.14 6.49
C TYR A 102 3.76 -9.06 7.15
N CYS A 103 2.47 -8.80 6.94
CA CYS A 103 1.42 -9.70 7.40
C CYS A 103 0.16 -9.59 6.53
N PHE A 104 -0.65 -10.64 6.54
CA PHE A 104 -2.02 -10.57 6.06
C PHE A 104 -2.96 -10.29 7.22
N LYS A 105 -3.92 -9.38 7.02
CA LYS A 105 -4.98 -9.08 7.99
C LYS A 105 -6.32 -8.88 7.31
N SER A 106 -7.39 -9.27 7.97
CA SER A 106 -8.74 -8.93 7.52
C SER A 106 -8.94 -7.42 7.52
N LEU A 107 -9.84 -6.93 6.67
CA LEU A 107 -10.16 -5.50 6.62
C LEU A 107 -10.67 -4.96 7.96
N ASP A 108 -11.39 -5.78 8.74
CA ASP A 108 -11.91 -5.38 10.05
C ASP A 108 -10.81 -5.25 11.11
N GLU A 109 -9.83 -6.15 11.11
CA GLU A 109 -8.66 -6.02 11.99
C GLU A 109 -7.83 -4.77 11.65
N ILE A 110 -7.68 -4.47 10.36
CA ILE A 110 -6.96 -3.28 9.91
C ILE A 110 -7.70 -2.03 10.36
N GLU A 111 -9.02 -1.96 10.14
CA GLU A 111 -9.83 -0.82 10.58
C GLU A 111 -9.76 -0.61 12.10
N ALA A 112 -9.94 -1.68 12.90
CA ALA A 112 -9.88 -1.61 14.35
C ALA A 112 -8.51 -1.13 14.87
N THR A 113 -7.42 -1.59 14.24
CA THR A 113 -6.07 -1.18 14.63
C THR A 113 -5.71 0.22 14.13
N LEU A 114 -6.20 0.63 12.95
CA LEU A 114 -6.03 1.97 12.42
C LEU A 114 -6.74 3.00 13.32
N GLN A 115 -7.92 2.67 13.86
CA GLN A 115 -8.65 3.52 14.79
C GLN A 115 -8.02 3.56 16.19
N SER A 116 -7.61 2.41 16.73
CA SER A 116 -7.05 2.33 18.10
C SER A 116 -5.58 2.75 18.20
N HIS A 117 -4.80 2.59 17.13
CA HIS A 117 -3.37 2.89 17.10
C HIS A 117 -2.97 3.58 15.77
N PRO A 118 -3.55 4.75 15.46
CA PRO A 118 -3.38 5.41 14.16
C PRO A 118 -1.92 5.72 13.81
N ALA A 119 -1.09 6.02 14.82
CA ALA A 119 0.33 6.30 14.67
C ALA A 119 1.17 5.11 14.17
N LYS A 120 0.61 3.88 14.13
CA LYS A 120 1.29 2.72 13.53
C LYS A 120 1.31 2.76 12.01
N TYR A 121 0.49 3.62 11.39
CA TYR A 121 0.25 3.60 9.95
C TYR A 121 0.73 4.87 9.27
N THR A 122 1.16 4.74 8.02
CA THR A 122 1.59 5.86 7.16
C THR A 122 0.42 6.80 6.86
N SER A 123 0.71 8.10 6.70
CA SER A 123 -0.29 9.14 6.42
C SER A 123 -1.21 8.83 5.24
N TRP A 124 -0.66 8.39 4.10
CA TRP A 124 -1.46 8.06 2.91
C TRP A 124 -2.36 6.84 3.13
N PHE A 125 -1.97 5.90 4.00
CA PHE A 125 -2.77 4.72 4.30
C PHE A 125 -4.08 5.08 5.00
N HIS A 126 -4.08 6.11 5.87
CA HIS A 126 -5.31 6.65 6.48
C HIS A 126 -6.31 7.17 5.44
N ILE A 127 -5.83 7.59 4.27
CA ILE A 127 -6.65 8.13 3.18
C ILE A 127 -7.09 7.01 2.23
N ALA A 128 -6.17 6.12 1.88
CA ALA A 128 -6.40 5.10 0.87
C ALA A 128 -7.20 3.90 1.40
N PHE A 129 -6.99 3.50 2.66
CA PHE A 129 -7.65 2.32 3.24
C PHE A 129 -9.19 2.41 3.23
N PRO A 130 -9.84 3.51 3.69
CA PRO A 130 -11.31 3.62 3.64
C PRO A 130 -11.86 3.49 2.22
N LYS A 131 -11.18 4.07 1.23
CA LYS A 131 -11.57 4.00 -0.19
C LYS A 131 -11.44 2.60 -0.76
N ILE A 132 -10.36 1.89 -0.40
CA ILE A 132 -10.18 0.49 -0.79
C ILE A 132 -11.24 -0.40 -0.15
N ARG A 133 -11.52 -0.22 1.15
CA ARG A 133 -12.54 -0.99 1.86
C ARG A 133 -13.91 -0.85 1.18
N GLU A 134 -14.33 0.38 0.87
CA GLU A 134 -15.55 0.67 0.12
C GLU A 134 -15.55 0.00 -1.27
N ALA A 135 -14.47 0.17 -2.04
CA ALA A 135 -14.37 -0.41 -3.39
C ALA A 135 -14.41 -1.94 -3.38
N THR A 136 -13.88 -2.60 -2.35
CA THR A 136 -13.91 -4.06 -2.21
C THR A 136 -15.25 -4.60 -1.69
N ALA A 137 -15.99 -3.81 -0.92
CA ALA A 137 -17.31 -4.19 -0.42
C ALA A 137 -18.34 -4.29 -1.57
N VAL A 138 -18.27 -3.40 -2.55
CA VAL A 138 -19.17 -3.36 -3.73
C VAL A 138 -18.99 -4.58 -4.66
N VAL A 139 -17.82 -5.23 -4.63
CA VAL A 139 -17.53 -6.41 -5.48
C VAL A 139 -18.00 -7.71 -4.83
N ALA A 140 -18.27 -7.72 -3.52
CA ALA A 140 -18.72 -8.89 -2.76
C ALA A 140 -20.25 -9.02 -2.64
N SER A 141 -20.99 -8.02 -3.13
CA SER A 141 -22.46 -7.95 -3.17
C SER A 141 -23.00 -8.15 -4.58
#